data_AF-A0A2R6AH47-F1
#
_entry.id   AF-A0A2R6AH47-F1
#
_cell.length_a   1.000
_cell.length_b   1.000
_cell.length_c   1.000
_cell.angle_alpha   90.00
_cell.angle_beta   90.00
_cell.angle_gamma   90.00
#
_symmetry.space_group_name_H-M   'P 1'
#
loop_
_entity.id
_entity.type
_entity.pdbx_description
1 polymer ?
#
loop_
_entity_poly.entity_id
_entity_poly.type
_entity_poly.pdbx_seq_one_letter_code
_entity_poly.pdbx_strand_id
1 'polypeptide(L)'
;DENKDLFWALCGGGHGLGVVTSFGFRLHRVGPTVYGGMLIYQGDSFHTVVPEAIKLMEKSPDELFLPIVLSTAPPAPFLPREMHGNKMIVIVGGYMGDPKQGEQVVLPFKHLDKFKVDMMAPIPYLSLQSLPNEFNPL
;
A
#
# COMPACT_ATOMS: atom_id res chain seq x y z
N ASP A 1 -15.60 23.76 -17.69
CA ASP A 1 -16.76 24.68 -17.58
C ASP A 1 -18.05 24.16 -18.18
N GLU A 2 -18.01 23.12 -19.00
CA GLU A 2 -19.19 22.48 -19.59
C GLU A 2 -19.69 21.29 -18.78
N ASN A 3 -21.00 21.01 -18.85
CA ASN A 3 -21.67 19.82 -18.30
C ASN A 3 -21.18 19.43 -16.89
N LYS A 4 -21.17 20.40 -15.96
CA LYS A 4 -20.57 20.26 -14.62
C LYS A 4 -21.27 19.19 -13.77
N ASP A 5 -22.56 19.01 -13.98
CA ASP A 5 -23.40 17.97 -13.40
C ASP A 5 -22.95 16.57 -13.87
N LEU A 6 -22.73 16.41 -15.18
CA LEU A 6 -22.20 15.16 -15.73
C LEU A 6 -20.77 14.90 -15.26
N PHE A 7 -19.90 15.92 -15.25
CA PHE A 7 -18.53 15.78 -14.76
C PHE A 7 -18.50 15.33 -13.30
N TRP A 8 -19.29 15.97 -12.43
CA TRP A 8 -19.42 15.57 -11.04
C TRP A 8 -19.92 14.12 -10.91
N ALA A 9 -20.94 13.74 -11.69
CA ALA A 9 -21.49 12.40 -11.66
C ALA A 9 -20.48 11.34 -12.18
N LEU A 10 -19.61 11.68 -13.12
CA LEU A 10 -18.54 10.79 -13.60
C LEU A 10 -17.40 10.62 -12.58
N CYS A 11 -17.18 11.57 -11.67
CA CYS A 11 -16.17 11.49 -10.61
C CYS A 11 -16.60 10.58 -9.43
N GLY A 12 -17.07 9.37 -9.72
CA GLY A 12 -17.42 8.36 -8.71
C GLY A 12 -18.77 7.65 -8.94
N GLY A 13 -19.61 8.15 -9.87
CA GLY A 13 -20.93 7.58 -10.16
C GLY A 13 -20.95 6.37 -11.09
N GLY A 14 -19.78 5.87 -11.52
CA GLY A 14 -19.66 4.63 -12.28
C GLY A 14 -20.14 4.72 -13.74
N HIS A 15 -20.61 3.58 -14.28
CA HIS A 15 -20.76 3.35 -15.72
C HIS A 15 -22.17 3.69 -16.29
N GLY A 16 -23.08 4.24 -15.49
CA GLY A 16 -24.48 4.45 -15.88
C GLY A 16 -24.74 5.66 -16.78
N LEU A 17 -23.71 6.46 -17.10
CA LEU A 17 -23.84 7.81 -17.66
C LEU A 17 -23.36 7.91 -19.12
N GLY A 18 -22.87 6.81 -19.69
CA GLY A 18 -22.31 6.74 -21.04
C GLY A 18 -20.91 6.14 -21.06
N VAL A 19 -20.31 6.07 -22.25
CA VAL A 19 -18.95 5.55 -22.46
C VAL A 19 -17.97 6.71 -22.51
N VAL A 20 -17.05 6.77 -21.54
CA VAL A 20 -15.95 7.75 -21.55
C VAL A 20 -14.85 7.26 -22.49
N THR A 21 -14.56 8.01 -23.54
CA THR A 21 -13.55 7.66 -24.55
C THR A 21 -12.17 8.25 -24.28
N SER A 22 -12.07 9.24 -23.39
CA SER A 22 -10.80 9.88 -23.01
C SER A 22 -10.85 10.49 -21.62
N PHE A 23 -9.69 10.54 -20.96
CA PHE A 23 -9.51 11.18 -19.66
C PHE A 23 -8.33 12.15 -19.72
N GLY A 24 -8.51 13.33 -19.11
CA GLY A 24 -7.43 14.29 -18.87
C GLY A 24 -7.05 14.29 -17.39
N PHE A 25 -5.76 14.15 -17.09
CA PHE A 25 -5.25 14.14 -15.72
C PHE A 25 -4.28 15.28 -15.48
N ARG A 26 -4.39 15.90 -14.30
CA ARG A 26 -3.31 16.74 -13.77
C ARG A 26 -2.26 15.83 -13.14
N LEU A 27 -1.00 16.01 -13.53
CA LEU A 27 0.10 15.21 -13.00
C LEU A 27 0.78 15.92 -11.83
N HIS A 28 1.24 15.13 -10.87
CA HIS A 28 2.04 15.56 -9.74
C HIS A 28 3.44 14.95 -9.85
N ARG A 29 4.45 15.70 -9.42
CA ARG A 29 5.82 15.18 -9.37
C ARG A 29 5.94 14.21 -8.20
N VAL A 30 6.18 12.94 -8.49
CA VAL A 30 6.44 11.89 -7.49
C VAL A 30 7.71 11.14 -7.91
N GLY A 31 8.63 10.95 -6.97
CA GLY A 31 9.88 10.23 -7.22
C GLY A 31 11.01 11.06 -7.88
N PRO A 32 11.97 10.40 -8.57
CA PRO A 32 11.87 9.05 -9.14
C PRO A 32 11.86 7.92 -8.10
N THR A 33 12.45 8.18 -6.93
CA THR A 33 12.52 7.25 -5.80
C THR A 33 11.60 7.70 -4.68
N VAL A 34 10.87 6.76 -4.10
CA VAL A 34 10.03 6.90 -2.89
C VAL A 34 10.50 5.86 -1.88
N TYR A 35 10.02 5.92 -0.63
CA TYR A 35 10.26 4.85 0.34
C TYR A 35 9.05 3.94 0.42
N GLY A 36 9.19 2.64 0.18
CA GLY A 36 8.07 1.71 0.20
C GLY A 36 8.47 0.26 0.02
N GLY A 37 7.48 -0.62 0.11
CA GLY A 37 7.69 -2.06 0.13
C GLY A 37 6.61 -2.79 0.89
N MET A 38 7.00 -3.92 1.49
CA MET A 38 6.12 -4.80 2.26
C MET A 38 6.72 -5.10 3.62
N LEU A 39 5.86 -5.16 4.61
CA LEU A 39 6.18 -5.60 5.96
C LEU A 39 5.17 -6.69 6.34
N ILE A 40 5.65 -7.89 6.61
CA ILE A 40 4.81 -9.08 6.75
C ILE A 40 4.94 -9.64 8.16
N TYR A 41 3.80 -9.86 8.81
CA TYR A 41 3.69 -10.48 10.12
C TYR A 41 2.97 -11.82 10.01
N GLN A 42 3.18 -12.67 11.01
CA GLN A 42 2.37 -13.87 11.19
C GLN A 42 0.95 -13.49 11.62
N GLY A 43 -0.04 -14.29 11.22
CA GLY A 43 -1.45 -14.02 11.53
C GLY A 43 -1.77 -13.95 13.03
N ASP A 44 -0.99 -14.63 13.88
CA ASP A 44 -1.18 -14.62 15.33
C ASP A 44 -0.96 -13.22 15.95
N SER A 45 -0.21 -12.35 15.27
CA SER A 45 0.04 -10.97 15.65
C SER A 45 -1.15 -10.03 15.37
N PHE A 46 -2.26 -10.53 14.82
CA PHE A 46 -3.41 -9.72 14.36
C PHE A 46 -3.93 -8.75 15.42
N HIS A 47 -4.14 -9.24 16.64
CA HIS A 47 -4.71 -8.44 17.73
C HIS A 47 -3.77 -7.35 18.25
N THR A 48 -2.48 -7.39 17.88
CA THR A 48 -1.49 -6.36 18.19
C THR A 48 -1.26 -5.44 16.99
N VAL A 49 -0.91 -6.02 15.84
CA VAL A 49 -0.46 -5.27 14.65
C VAL A 49 -1.57 -4.42 14.05
N VAL A 50 -2.77 -4.97 13.85
CA VAL A 50 -3.82 -4.25 13.12
C VAL A 50 -4.34 -3.03 13.92
N PRO A 51 -4.71 -3.15 15.20
CA PRO A 51 -5.19 -1.99 15.96
C PRO A 51 -4.14 -0.90 16.11
N GLU A 52 -2.88 -1.27 16.37
CA GLU A 52 -1.80 -0.29 16.54
C GLU A 52 -1.39 0.35 15.20
N ALA A 53 -1.37 -0.42 14.10
CA ALA A 53 -1.15 0.16 12.76
C ALA A 53 -2.23 1.20 12.41
N ILE A 54 -3.50 0.94 12.72
CA ILE A 54 -4.59 1.91 12.51
C ILE A 54 -4.33 3.19 13.32
N LYS A 55 -4.00 3.08 14.61
CA LYS A 55 -3.69 4.24 15.47
C LYS A 55 -2.49 5.05 14.97
N LEU A 56 -1.48 4.38 14.40
CA LEU A 56 -0.34 5.04 13.79
C LEU A 56 -0.75 5.77 12.51
N MET A 57 -1.56 5.14 11.65
CA MET A 57 -2.05 5.74 10.41
C MET A 57 -2.89 6.99 10.66
N GLU A 58 -3.72 7.02 11.70
CA GLU A 58 -4.52 8.21 12.07
C GLU A 58 -3.68 9.46 12.39
N LYS A 59 -2.40 9.27 12.76
CA LYS A 59 -1.46 10.33 13.11
C LYS A 59 -0.38 10.52 12.05
N SER A 60 -0.42 9.74 10.99
CA SER A 60 0.58 9.74 9.94
C SER A 60 0.37 10.92 8.99
N PRO A 61 1.44 11.42 8.35
CA PRO A 61 1.34 12.48 7.36
C PRO A 61 0.63 11.98 6.08
N ASP A 62 0.03 12.91 5.33
CA ASP A 62 -0.75 12.61 4.11
C ASP A 62 0.07 11.88 3.02
N GLU A 63 1.39 12.04 3.02
CA GLU A 63 2.26 11.35 2.07
C GLU A 63 2.38 9.84 2.35
N LEU A 64 1.97 9.36 3.52
CA LEU A 64 2.03 7.94 3.88
C LEU A 64 0.77 7.18 3.46
N PHE A 65 0.97 6.09 2.73
CA PHE A 65 -0.10 5.16 2.38
C PHE A 65 0.35 3.72 2.62
N LEU A 66 -0.29 3.03 3.57
CA LEU A 66 0.05 1.66 3.97
C LEU A 66 -1.21 0.79 4.17
N PRO A 67 -1.84 0.31 3.08
CA PRO A 67 -2.85 -0.74 3.14
C PRO A 67 -2.45 -1.94 4.00
N ILE A 68 -3.41 -2.45 4.76
CA ILE A 68 -3.33 -3.72 5.47
C ILE A 68 -4.07 -4.77 4.65
N VAL A 69 -3.34 -5.81 4.21
CA VAL A 69 -3.89 -6.96 3.50
C VAL A 69 -3.83 -8.18 4.42
N LEU A 70 -4.98 -8.81 4.63
CA LEU A 70 -5.09 -10.07 5.35
C LEU A 70 -5.22 -11.19 4.32
N SER A 71 -4.30 -12.15 4.35
CA SER A 71 -4.28 -13.21 3.35
C SER A 71 -3.70 -14.52 3.93
N THR A 72 -3.74 -15.57 3.12
CA THR A 72 -2.99 -16.80 3.36
C THR A 72 -1.68 -16.71 2.60
N ALA A 73 -0.56 -16.99 3.26
CA ALA A 73 0.76 -16.92 2.64
C ALA A 73 0.89 -17.93 1.48
N PRO A 74 1.12 -17.48 0.24
CA PRO A 74 1.40 -18.36 -0.88
C PRO A 74 2.79 -19.01 -0.72
N PRO A 75 3.11 -20.05 -1.51
CA PRO A 75 4.45 -20.64 -1.56
C PRO A 75 5.45 -19.75 -2.31
N ALA A 76 5.55 -18.47 -1.93
CA ALA A 76 6.43 -17.50 -2.55
C ALA A 76 7.86 -17.57 -1.96
N PRO A 77 8.92 -17.38 -2.77
CA PRO A 77 10.30 -17.54 -2.33
C PRO A 77 10.76 -16.51 -1.30
N PHE A 78 10.15 -15.32 -1.27
CA PHE A 78 10.45 -14.28 -0.29
C PHE A 78 9.78 -14.54 1.08
N LEU A 79 8.87 -15.52 1.17
CA LEU A 79 8.21 -15.90 2.42
C LEU A 79 8.94 -17.08 3.06
N PRO A 80 9.17 -17.06 4.39
CA PRO A 80 9.65 -18.23 5.12
C PRO A 80 8.74 -19.44 4.88
N ARG A 81 9.32 -20.63 4.66
CA ARG A 81 8.57 -21.87 4.38
C ARG A 81 7.55 -22.21 5.47
N GLU A 82 7.86 -21.89 6.72
CA GLU A 82 6.97 -22.07 7.88
C GLU A 82 5.68 -21.25 7.78
N MET A 83 5.67 -20.18 6.98
CA MET A 83 4.47 -19.37 6.77
C MET A 83 3.58 -19.91 5.67
N HIS A 84 4.10 -20.70 4.71
CA HIS A 84 3.33 -21.13 3.54
C HIS A 84 2.04 -21.87 3.97
N GLY A 85 0.89 -21.40 3.50
CA GLY A 85 -0.43 -21.94 3.88
C GLY A 85 -1.03 -21.38 5.18
N ASN A 86 -0.26 -20.60 5.96
CA ASN A 86 -0.74 -19.97 7.19
C ASN A 86 -1.24 -18.55 6.95
N LYS A 87 -2.01 -18.02 7.91
CA LYS A 87 -2.50 -16.63 7.86
C LYS A 87 -1.35 -15.64 8.05
N MET A 88 -1.40 -14.55 7.30
CA MET A 88 -0.43 -13.47 7.36
C MET A 88 -1.12 -12.10 7.30
N ILE A 89 -0.43 -11.10 7.85
CA ILE A 89 -0.80 -9.70 7.77
C ILE A 89 0.29 -9.01 6.96
N VAL A 90 -0.09 -8.34 5.88
CA VAL A 90 0.82 -7.61 5.01
C VAL A 90 0.49 -6.13 5.12
N ILE A 91 1.46 -5.33 5.57
CA ILE A 91 1.42 -3.88 5.43
C ILE A 91 2.23 -3.55 4.18
N VAL A 92 1.57 -3.07 3.12
CA VAL A 92 2.17 -2.81 1.82
C VAL A 92 1.88 -1.38 1.39
N GLY A 93 2.88 -0.68 0.87
CA GLY A 93 2.71 0.70 0.43
C GLY A 93 3.98 1.52 0.59
N GLY A 94 3.85 2.83 0.79
CA GLY A 94 4.99 3.71 0.87
C GLY A 94 4.67 5.17 1.22
N TYR A 95 5.73 5.96 1.26
CA TYR A 95 5.74 7.38 1.56
C TYR A 95 6.11 8.19 0.31
N MET A 96 5.20 9.05 -0.13
CA MET A 96 5.27 9.82 -1.38
C MET A 96 6.02 11.15 -1.21
N GLY A 97 7.22 11.10 -0.63
CA GLY A 97 8.07 12.26 -0.37
C GLY A 97 9.55 11.92 -0.35
N ASP A 98 10.34 12.60 0.49
CA ASP A 98 11.77 12.26 0.68
C ASP A 98 11.90 10.85 1.28
N PRO A 99 12.62 9.92 0.63
CA PRO A 99 12.77 8.55 1.13
C PRO A 99 13.37 8.46 2.54
N LYS A 100 14.23 9.39 2.95
CA LYS A 100 14.80 9.41 4.31
C LYS A 100 13.74 9.72 5.36
N GLN A 101 12.82 10.64 5.05
CA GLN A 101 11.69 10.93 5.93
C GLN A 101 10.72 9.74 5.97
N GLY A 102 10.46 9.14 4.81
CA GLY A 102 9.64 7.93 4.71
C GLY A 102 10.15 6.78 5.56
N GLU A 103 11.46 6.56 5.61
CA GLU A 103 12.06 5.57 6.50
C GLU A 103 11.73 5.83 7.99
N GLN A 104 11.84 7.07 8.43
CA GLN A 104 11.50 7.46 9.81
C GLN A 104 10.01 7.31 10.11
N VAL A 105 9.15 7.68 9.15
CA VAL A 105 7.69 7.57 9.28
C VAL A 105 7.23 6.11 9.32
N VAL A 106 7.88 5.21 8.58
CA VAL A 106 7.57 3.77 8.57
C VAL A 106 8.17 3.02 9.77
N LEU A 107 9.20 3.58 10.41
CA LEU A 107 9.91 2.92 11.51
C LEU A 107 9.01 2.43 12.65
N PRO A 108 7.99 3.18 13.13
CA PRO A 108 7.07 2.70 14.16
C PRO A 108 6.32 1.43 13.76
N PHE A 109 5.98 1.26 12.48
CA PHE A 109 5.32 0.05 11.98
C PHE A 109 6.22 -1.16 12.16
N LYS A 110 7.54 -1.04 11.89
CA LYS A 110 8.52 -2.13 12.11
C LYS A 110 8.64 -2.60 13.56
N HIS A 111 8.12 -1.83 14.53
CA HIS A 111 8.18 -2.13 15.96
C HIS A 111 6.83 -2.59 16.55
N LEU A 112 5.78 -2.75 15.73
CA LEU A 112 4.47 -3.20 16.20
C LEU A 112 4.50 -4.62 16.81
N ASP A 113 5.26 -5.51 16.18
CA ASP A 113 5.51 -6.89 16.63
C ASP A 113 6.72 -7.45 15.84
N LYS A 114 7.09 -8.70 16.08
CA LYS A 114 8.12 -9.42 15.32
C LYS A 114 7.62 -9.74 13.91
N PHE A 115 8.03 -8.91 12.95
CA PHE A 115 7.83 -9.20 11.53
C PHE A 115 8.63 -10.43 11.08
N LYS A 116 8.14 -11.07 10.01
CA LYS A 116 8.75 -12.22 9.34
C LYS A 116 9.49 -11.82 8.07
N VAL A 117 9.04 -10.75 7.41
CA VAL A 117 9.65 -10.18 6.20
C VAL A 117 9.60 -8.66 6.28
N ASP A 118 10.71 -8.00 5.97
CA ASP A 118 10.81 -6.56 5.78
C ASP A 118 11.48 -6.29 4.43
N MET A 119 10.72 -5.68 3.53
CA MET A 119 11.16 -5.27 2.20
C MET A 119 11.03 -3.75 2.01
N MET A 120 10.82 -2.99 3.08
CA MET A 120 10.69 -1.53 3.01
C MET A 120 12.05 -0.92 2.67
N ALA A 121 12.13 -0.21 1.54
CA ALA A 121 13.36 0.39 1.06
C ALA A 121 13.07 1.62 0.16
N PRO A 122 14.09 2.44 -0.16
CA PRO A 122 14.00 3.37 -1.28
C PRO A 122 13.83 2.60 -2.59
N ILE A 123 12.71 2.79 -3.29
CA ILE A 123 12.37 2.13 -4.55
C ILE A 123 11.81 3.11 -5.59
N PRO A 124 11.90 2.81 -6.90
CA PRO A 124 11.21 3.62 -7.91
C PRO A 124 9.69 3.62 -7.69
N TYR A 125 9.03 4.76 -7.94
CA TYR A 125 7.57 4.86 -7.79
C TYR A 125 6.79 3.81 -8.63
N LEU A 126 7.28 3.49 -9.84
CA LEU A 126 6.67 2.46 -10.69
C LEU A 126 6.82 1.05 -10.11
N SER A 127 7.91 0.78 -9.41
CA SER A 127 8.10 -0.49 -8.70
C SER A 127 7.11 -0.60 -7.55
N LEU A 128 6.87 0.47 -6.80
CA LEU A 128 5.85 0.51 -5.75
C LEU A 128 4.46 0.17 -6.30
N GLN A 129 4.08 0.76 -7.43
CA GLN A 129 2.77 0.52 -8.06
C GLN A 129 2.58 -0.91 -8.57
N SER A 130 3.67 -1.63 -8.80
CA SER A 130 3.64 -3.01 -9.31
C SER A 130 3.65 -4.06 -8.19
N LEU A 131 3.92 -3.67 -6.94
CA LEU A 131 3.95 -4.61 -5.80
C LEU A 131 2.66 -5.44 -5.63
N PRO A 132 1.45 -4.88 -5.83
CA PRO A 132 0.22 -5.67 -5.69
C PRO A 132 0.12 -6.84 -6.68
N ASN A 133 0.79 -6.79 -7.83
CA ASN A 133 0.76 -7.86 -8.84
C ASN A 133 1.32 -9.18 -8.27
N GLU A 134 2.24 -9.11 -7.32
CA GLU A 134 2.79 -10.29 -6.63
C GLU A 134 1.72 -11.06 -5.84
N PHE A 135 0.65 -10.38 -5.41
CA PHE A 135 -0.46 -10.98 -4.67
C PHE A 135 -1.64 -11.39 -5.56
N ASN A 136 -1.63 -11.00 -6.83
CA ASN A 136 -2.71 -11.29 -7.77
C ASN A 136 -2.14 -11.52 -9.18
N PRO A 137 -1.43 -12.64 -9.41
CA PRO A 137 -1.00 -13.00 -10.76
C PRO A 137 -2.25 -13.24 -11.61
N LEU A 138 -2.40 -12.46 -12.67
CA LEU A 138 -3.40 -12.67 -13.73
C LEU A 138 -3.21 -14.03 -14.40
#